data_AF-A0A6L6CA93-F1
#
_entry.id   AF-A0A6L6CA93-F1
#
_cell.length_a   1.000
_cell.length_b   1.000
_cell.length_c   1.000
_cell.angle_alpha   90.00
_cell.angle_beta   90.00
_cell.angle_gamma   90.00
#
_symmetry.space_group_name_H-M   'P 1'
#
loop_
_entity.id
_entity.type
_entity.pdbx_description
1 polymer ?
#
loop_
_entity_poly.entity_id
_entity_poly.type
_entity_poly.pdbx_seq_one_letter_code
_entity_poly.pdbx_strand_id
1 'polypeptide(L)'
;MKKIWLTRNLILLTLVSLAQDAASELLYPLLPILLTGVIGAAPLALGLIEGCAEAAAGFTKLISGKSSDRLGRKPFVISGYSLAGVGKALVVVATGWPLVFLGRVTDRIGKGMRSAPRDALISDSVDKAHLGRAFGFHRTGDNIGAVIGPGIALIGLAMLDGDVRAVAKWALIPAIISGLLTLLIKENFVRTPKIKVAKKPHPRLPQTLKRAIAILVLIQLTNIPDVLLLLRLHDIGFSTQGVVLSYMLFSGVTVLAAFPGGYIADKLSPRIVYAVGLLAFAIAYAMLGATQNHTIALIALALYGLFPALTDGVGKAWIAGLSEDNHRGRAQGVYQASMNFAVLGAGIWGGALWSKGDIQWPLIIAAVGALIGAIVLAIGHLRRAQS
;
A
#
# COMPACT_ATOMS: atom_id res chain seq x y z
N MET A 1 26.60 -25.98 -6.37
CA MET A 1 26.83 -24.65 -6.98
C MET A 1 26.49 -23.56 -5.96
N LYS A 2 27.45 -22.71 -5.54
CA LYS A 2 27.14 -21.56 -4.67
C LYS A 2 26.18 -20.62 -5.41
N LYS A 3 25.05 -20.25 -4.80
CA LYS A 3 24.11 -19.28 -5.39
C LYS A 3 24.76 -17.90 -5.38
N ILE A 4 25.46 -17.55 -6.46
CA ILE A 4 26.22 -16.29 -6.60
C ILE A 4 25.32 -15.06 -6.39
N TRP A 5 24.03 -15.16 -6.72
CA TRP A 5 23.06 -14.06 -6.58
C TRP A 5 22.47 -13.88 -5.18
N LEU A 6 22.56 -14.88 -4.30
CA LEU A 6 21.94 -14.84 -2.96
C LEU A 6 22.94 -14.25 -1.95
N THR A 7 23.14 -12.94 -2.01
CA THR A 7 24.11 -12.27 -1.15
C THR A 7 23.59 -12.09 0.28
N ARG A 8 24.51 -11.95 1.23
CA ARG A 8 24.16 -11.71 2.64
C ARG A 8 23.27 -10.47 2.80
N ASN A 9 23.57 -9.40 2.05
CA ASN A 9 22.77 -8.18 2.07
C ASN A 9 21.35 -8.41 1.54
N LEU A 10 21.18 -9.17 0.45
CA LEU A 10 19.85 -9.52 -0.07
C LEU A 10 19.05 -10.30 0.98
N ILE A 11 19.65 -11.29 1.64
CA ILE A 11 18.98 -12.06 2.70
C ILE A 11 18.59 -11.14 3.87
N LEU A 12 19.52 -10.33 4.38
CA LEU A 12 19.25 -9.42 5.49
C LEU A 12 18.16 -8.39 5.15
N LEU A 13 18.23 -7.74 3.99
CA LEU A 13 17.23 -6.77 3.54
C LEU A 13 15.84 -7.42 3.43
N THR A 14 15.80 -8.68 2.99
CA THR A 14 14.56 -9.47 2.91
C THR A 14 14.01 -9.81 4.28
N LEU A 15 14.84 -10.27 5.23
CA LEU A 15 14.42 -10.56 6.60
C LEU A 15 13.95 -9.30 7.34
N VAL A 16 14.66 -8.18 7.17
CA VAL A 16 14.27 -6.88 7.72
C VAL A 16 12.90 -6.47 7.18
N SER A 17 12.69 -6.59 5.87
CA SER A 17 11.42 -6.20 5.24
C SER A 17 10.27 -7.11 5.65
N LEU A 18 10.50 -8.43 5.65
CA LEU A 18 9.55 -9.43 6.15
C LEU A 18 9.10 -9.11 7.58
N ALA A 19 10.05 -8.87 8.49
CA ALA A 19 9.73 -8.54 9.88
C ALA A 19 8.94 -7.22 9.98
N GLN A 20 9.32 -6.21 9.20
CA GLN A 20 8.60 -4.94 9.23
C GLN A 20 7.19 -5.03 8.62
N ASP A 21 7.01 -5.85 7.59
CA ASP A 21 5.71 -6.09 7.00
C ASP A 21 4.85 -6.94 7.94
N ALA A 22 5.40 -7.96 8.60
CA ALA A 22 4.69 -8.68 9.68
C ALA A 22 4.22 -7.73 10.80
N ALA A 23 5.05 -6.79 11.22
CA ALA A 23 4.66 -5.78 12.20
C ALA A 23 3.53 -4.86 11.71
N SER A 24 3.59 -4.46 10.43
CA SER A 24 2.62 -3.53 9.84
C SER A 24 1.28 -4.20 9.61
N GLU A 25 1.30 -5.42 9.10
CA GLU A 25 0.14 -6.22 8.72
C GLU A 25 -0.53 -6.90 9.93
N LEU A 26 0.19 -7.05 11.06
CA LEU A 26 -0.42 -7.38 12.35
C LEU A 26 -1.31 -6.22 12.84
N LEU A 27 -0.79 -4.98 12.80
CA LEU A 27 -1.53 -3.81 13.30
C LEU A 27 -2.68 -3.40 12.39
N TYR A 28 -2.48 -3.46 11.07
CA TYR A 28 -3.41 -2.89 10.10
C TYR A 28 -4.87 -3.33 10.27
N PRO A 29 -5.20 -4.64 10.37
CA PRO A 29 -6.59 -5.07 10.55
C PRO A 29 -7.14 -4.82 11.95
N LEU A 30 -6.29 -4.50 12.92
CA LEU A 30 -6.68 -4.15 14.30
C LEU A 30 -6.95 -2.65 14.46
N LEU A 31 -6.40 -1.80 13.58
CA LEU A 31 -6.54 -0.34 13.65
C LEU A 31 -8.00 0.17 13.75
N PRO A 32 -8.97 -0.29 12.94
CA PRO A 32 -10.33 0.25 13.01
C PRO A 32 -10.95 -0.02 14.38
N ILE A 33 -10.75 -1.23 14.91
CA ILE A 33 -11.32 -1.67 16.19
C ILE A 33 -10.60 -0.99 17.36
N LEU A 34 -9.28 -0.82 17.27
CA LEU A 34 -8.50 -0.07 18.26
C LEU A 34 -8.92 1.40 18.32
N LEU A 35 -9.08 2.06 17.16
CA LEU A 35 -9.41 3.48 17.08
C LEU A 35 -10.85 3.78 17.47
N THR A 36 -11.81 3.05 16.91
CA THR A 36 -13.24 3.33 17.12
C THR A 36 -13.80 2.63 18.35
N GLY A 37 -13.43 1.38 18.59
CA GLY A 37 -13.93 0.59 19.71
C GLY A 37 -13.21 0.87 21.03
N VAL A 38 -11.87 0.87 21.04
CA VAL A 38 -11.08 1.00 22.29
C VAL A 38 -10.79 2.46 22.63
N ILE A 39 -10.42 3.29 21.66
CA ILE A 39 -10.07 4.71 21.87
C ILE A 39 -11.31 5.61 21.80
N GLY A 40 -12.39 5.17 21.14
CA GLY A 40 -13.60 5.98 20.98
C GLY A 40 -13.47 7.11 19.95
N ALA A 41 -12.57 6.97 18.97
CA ALA A 41 -12.40 7.95 17.90
C ALA A 41 -13.53 7.85 16.86
N ALA A 42 -13.94 8.99 16.29
CA ALA A 42 -14.86 8.99 15.17
C ALA A 42 -14.23 8.32 13.92
N PRO A 43 -15.02 7.70 13.03
CA PRO A 43 -14.55 7.15 11.76
C PRO A 43 -13.79 8.15 10.87
N LEU A 44 -14.09 9.45 10.98
CA LEU A 44 -13.31 10.51 10.34
C LEU A 44 -11.82 10.45 10.71
N ALA A 45 -11.49 10.08 11.95
CA ALA A 45 -10.10 9.93 12.37
C ALA A 45 -9.39 8.84 11.56
N LEU A 46 -10.03 7.69 11.29
CA LEU A 46 -9.45 6.63 10.45
C LEU A 46 -9.12 7.15 9.04
N GLY A 47 -10.07 7.87 8.44
CA GLY A 47 -9.90 8.46 7.11
C GLY A 47 -8.76 9.48 7.05
N LEU A 48 -8.67 10.38 8.04
CA LEU A 48 -7.60 11.36 8.16
C LEU A 48 -6.24 10.70 8.40
N ILE A 49 -6.20 9.70 9.29
CA ILE A 49 -4.98 8.96 9.65
C ILE A 49 -4.41 8.28 8.40
N GLU A 50 -5.20 7.46 7.72
CA GLU A 50 -4.71 6.71 6.56
C GLU A 50 -4.39 7.64 5.39
N GLY A 51 -5.23 8.64 5.14
CA GLY A 51 -5.02 9.65 4.11
C GLY A 51 -3.71 10.41 4.28
N CYS A 52 -3.47 10.99 5.46
CA CYS A 52 -2.26 11.75 5.75
C CYS A 52 -1.02 10.84 5.77
N ALA A 53 -1.15 9.62 6.28
CA ALA A 53 -0.03 8.71 6.37
C ALA A 53 0.44 8.26 4.97
N GLU A 54 -0.46 7.91 4.05
CA GLU A 54 -0.08 7.56 2.67
C GLU A 54 0.49 8.76 1.89
N ALA A 55 -0.05 9.97 2.11
CA ALA A 55 0.53 11.20 1.56
C ALA A 55 1.97 11.42 2.06
N ALA A 56 2.22 11.24 3.36
CA ALA A 56 3.53 11.38 3.96
C ALA A 56 4.53 10.33 3.45
N ALA A 57 4.11 9.08 3.26
CA ALA A 57 4.95 8.04 2.65
C ALA A 57 5.38 8.42 1.23
N GLY A 58 4.44 8.89 0.40
CA GLY A 58 4.70 9.29 -0.97
C GLY A 58 5.71 10.42 -1.09
N PHE A 59 5.52 11.48 -0.29
CA PHE A 59 6.42 12.64 -0.27
C PHE A 59 7.82 12.27 0.20
N THR A 60 7.92 11.52 1.30
CA THR A 60 9.21 11.12 1.87
C THR A 60 9.98 10.20 0.91
N LYS A 61 9.29 9.30 0.19
CA LYS A 61 9.89 8.43 -0.84
C LYS A 61 10.56 9.23 -1.97
N LEU A 62 9.95 10.33 -2.40
CA LEU A 62 10.50 11.19 -3.45
C LEU A 62 11.80 11.89 -3.01
N ILE A 63 11.85 12.31 -1.74
CA ILE A 63 13.00 13.01 -1.15
C ILE A 63 14.13 12.02 -0.84
N SER A 64 13.80 10.88 -0.23
CA SER A 64 14.78 9.90 0.24
C SER A 64 15.57 9.29 -0.93
N GLY A 65 14.91 8.92 -2.03
CA GLY A 65 15.57 8.34 -3.20
C GLY A 65 16.67 9.24 -3.79
N LYS A 66 16.40 10.54 -3.98
CA LYS A 66 17.41 11.48 -4.51
C LYS A 66 18.53 11.77 -3.52
N SER A 67 18.23 11.68 -2.23
CA SER A 67 19.16 12.02 -1.15
C SER A 67 20.08 10.85 -0.82
N SER A 68 19.58 9.61 -0.88
CA SER A 68 20.37 8.39 -0.68
C SER A 68 21.46 8.22 -1.72
N ASP A 69 21.21 8.66 -2.97
CA ASP A 69 22.23 8.64 -4.02
C ASP A 69 23.40 9.61 -3.75
N ARG A 70 23.27 10.53 -2.78
CA ARG A 70 24.31 11.50 -2.41
C ARG A 70 25.00 11.15 -1.10
N LEU A 71 24.21 10.72 -0.12
CA LEU A 71 24.64 10.56 1.28
C LEU A 71 24.90 9.08 1.67
N GLY A 72 24.66 8.14 0.75
CA GLY A 72 24.69 6.70 1.03
C GLY A 72 23.30 6.16 1.32
N ARG A 73 23.12 4.85 1.17
CA ARG A 73 21.79 4.20 1.20
C ARG A 73 21.45 3.68 2.58
N LYS A 74 22.44 3.11 3.29
CA LYS A 74 22.30 2.52 4.62
C LYS A 74 21.70 3.48 5.66
N PRO A 75 22.08 4.77 5.76
CA PRO A 75 21.49 5.68 6.75
C PRO A 75 19.97 5.85 6.58
N PHE A 76 19.48 5.96 5.34
CA PHE A 76 18.04 6.08 5.07
C PHE A 76 17.29 4.76 5.32
N VAL A 77 17.94 3.62 5.03
CA VAL A 77 17.38 2.31 5.36
C VAL A 77 17.22 2.17 6.87
N ILE A 78 18.28 2.38 7.66
CA ILE A 78 18.24 2.26 9.12
C ILE A 78 17.23 3.23 9.71
N SER A 79 17.36 4.52 9.43
CA SER A 79 16.46 5.54 9.97
C SER A 79 15.00 5.28 9.57
N GLY A 80 14.75 4.80 8.35
CA GLY A 80 13.39 4.54 7.88
C GLY A 80 12.74 3.35 8.57
N TYR A 81 13.48 2.26 8.80
CA TYR A 81 12.98 1.12 9.59
C TYR A 81 12.82 1.49 11.07
N SER A 82 13.77 2.22 11.67
CA SER A 82 13.68 2.69 13.05
C SER A 82 12.49 3.62 13.27
N LEU A 83 12.30 4.62 12.39
CA LEU A 83 11.17 5.54 12.45
C LEU A 83 9.84 4.80 12.32
N ALA A 84 9.81 3.76 11.47
CA ALA A 84 8.63 2.93 11.32
C ALA A 84 8.31 2.09 12.58
N GLY A 85 9.34 1.61 13.29
CA GLY A 85 9.19 0.98 14.60
C GLY A 85 8.69 1.95 15.68
N VAL A 86 9.27 3.16 15.73
CA VAL A 86 8.82 4.24 16.64
C VAL A 86 7.35 4.59 16.39
N GLY A 87 6.95 4.74 15.12
CA GLY A 87 5.56 5.01 14.77
C GLY A 87 4.58 3.95 15.31
N LYS A 88 4.95 2.67 15.21
CA LYS A 88 4.17 1.57 15.78
C LYS A 88 4.12 1.61 17.31
N ALA A 89 5.23 1.94 17.97
CA ALA A 89 5.25 2.14 19.42
C ALA A 89 4.28 3.23 19.86
N LEU A 90 4.27 4.37 19.16
CA LEU A 90 3.33 5.46 19.42
C LEU A 90 1.87 5.02 19.27
N VAL A 91 1.54 4.26 18.22
CA VAL A 91 0.19 3.71 18.00
C VAL A 91 -0.24 2.81 19.16
N VAL A 92 0.63 1.90 19.59
CA VAL A 92 0.30 0.89 20.60
C VAL A 92 0.09 1.50 22.00
N VAL A 93 0.89 2.51 22.36
CA VAL A 93 0.76 3.21 23.66
C VAL A 93 -0.30 4.31 23.63
N ALA A 94 -0.91 4.57 22.48
CA ALA A 94 -1.83 5.68 22.31
C ALA A 94 -3.09 5.53 23.19
N THR A 95 -3.33 6.54 24.02
CA THR A 95 -4.57 6.69 24.79
C THR A 95 -5.61 7.55 24.07
N GLY A 96 -5.20 8.28 23.03
CA GLY A 96 -6.06 9.11 22.20
C GLY A 96 -5.68 9.05 20.72
N TRP A 97 -6.65 9.28 19.84
CA TRP A 97 -6.46 9.20 18.39
C TRP A 97 -5.41 10.15 17.79
N PRO A 98 -5.11 11.34 18.36
CA PRO A 98 -4.03 12.19 17.84
C PRO A 98 -2.65 11.52 17.95
N LEU A 99 -2.42 10.71 18.98
CA LEU A 99 -1.17 9.96 19.13
C LEU A 99 -1.10 8.78 18.16
N VAL A 100 -2.25 8.14 17.85
CA VAL A 100 -2.34 7.15 16.76
C VAL A 100 -2.04 7.82 15.43
N PHE A 101 -2.58 9.01 15.17
CA PHE A 101 -2.30 9.80 13.97
C PHE A 101 -0.80 10.07 13.83
N LEU A 102 -0.17 10.62 14.88
CA LEU A 102 1.26 10.88 14.88
C LEU A 102 2.07 9.59 14.63
N GLY A 103 1.70 8.50 15.29
CA GLY A 103 2.34 7.20 15.13
C GLY A 103 2.22 6.63 13.72
N ARG A 104 1.04 6.70 13.10
CA ARG A 104 0.78 6.23 11.73
C ARG A 104 1.48 7.07 10.68
N VAL A 105 1.45 8.40 10.81
CA VAL A 105 2.20 9.30 9.92
C VAL A 105 3.70 9.02 10.05
N THR A 106 4.21 8.88 11.27
CA THR A 106 5.62 8.53 11.54
C THR A 106 5.99 7.18 10.92
N ASP A 107 5.12 6.17 11.05
CA ASP A 107 5.29 4.85 10.44
C ASP A 107 5.43 4.95 8.91
N ARG A 108 4.55 5.73 8.29
CA ARG A 108 4.53 5.90 6.84
C ARG A 108 5.65 6.79 6.30
N ILE A 109 6.09 7.81 7.04
CA ILE A 109 7.34 8.55 6.74
C ILE A 109 8.52 7.56 6.74
N GLY A 110 8.62 6.70 7.75
CA GLY A 110 9.65 5.66 7.83
C GLY A 110 9.65 4.73 6.61
N LYS A 111 8.46 4.25 6.19
CA LYS A 111 8.28 3.47 4.96
C LYS A 111 8.76 4.23 3.72
N GLY A 112 8.34 5.48 3.54
CA GLY A 112 8.80 6.32 2.43
C GLY A 112 10.32 6.52 2.43
N MET A 113 10.92 6.73 3.60
CA MET A 113 12.35 6.95 3.74
C MET A 113 13.19 5.72 3.38
N ARG A 114 12.74 4.51 3.75
CA ARG A 114 13.49 3.26 3.50
C ARG A 114 13.31 2.67 2.12
N SER A 115 12.13 2.78 1.48
CA SER A 115 11.80 1.94 0.30
C SER A 115 12.74 2.12 -0.88
N ALA A 116 12.90 3.34 -1.40
CA ALA A 116 13.77 3.58 -2.56
C ALA A 116 15.25 3.29 -2.26
N PRO A 117 15.82 3.72 -1.12
CA PRO A 117 17.20 3.38 -0.75
C PRO A 117 17.44 1.87 -0.55
N ARG A 118 16.45 1.15 0.01
CA ARG A 118 16.49 -0.31 0.19
C ARG A 118 16.55 -1.03 -1.16
N ASP A 119 15.65 -0.69 -2.07
CA ASP A 119 15.57 -1.33 -3.39
C ASP A 119 16.84 -1.06 -4.18
N ALA A 120 17.38 0.15 -4.08
CA ALA A 120 18.68 0.48 -4.62
C ALA A 120 19.76 -0.44 -3.99
N LEU A 121 19.86 -0.51 -2.65
CA LEU A 121 20.89 -1.32 -1.98
C LEU A 121 20.84 -2.82 -2.35
N ILE A 122 19.65 -3.36 -2.65
CA ILE A 122 19.50 -4.69 -3.26
C ILE A 122 20.17 -4.73 -4.63
N SER A 123 19.88 -3.76 -5.49
CA SER A 123 20.47 -3.67 -6.83
C SER A 123 21.99 -3.49 -6.83
N ASP A 124 22.57 -2.84 -5.82
CA ASP A 124 24.04 -2.73 -5.68
C ASP A 124 24.69 -4.00 -5.12
N SER A 125 23.89 -4.87 -4.48
CA SER A 125 24.39 -6.07 -3.80
C SER A 125 24.27 -7.34 -4.65
N VAL A 126 23.77 -7.25 -5.89
CA VAL A 126 23.54 -8.40 -6.77
C VAL A 126 23.88 -8.02 -8.21
N ASP A 127 24.46 -8.96 -8.97
CA ASP A 127 24.74 -8.77 -10.38
C ASP A 127 23.49 -8.43 -11.20
N LYS A 128 23.66 -7.55 -12.21
CA LYS A 128 22.56 -7.08 -13.08
C LYS A 128 21.77 -8.22 -13.74
N ALA A 129 22.45 -9.31 -14.10
CA ALA A 129 21.84 -10.49 -14.71
C ALA A 129 20.88 -11.25 -13.78
N HIS A 130 20.88 -10.94 -12.48
CA HIS A 130 20.09 -11.64 -11.46
C HIS A 130 19.12 -10.73 -10.69
N LEU A 131 18.98 -9.46 -11.08
CA LEU A 131 18.10 -8.50 -10.40
C LEU A 131 16.66 -8.98 -10.30
N GLY A 132 16.10 -9.55 -11.37
CA GLY A 132 14.74 -10.10 -11.34
C GLY A 132 14.57 -11.20 -10.28
N ARG A 133 15.56 -12.09 -10.14
CA ARG A 133 15.56 -13.16 -9.11
C ARG A 133 15.71 -12.56 -7.70
N ALA A 134 16.56 -11.56 -7.54
CA ALA A 134 16.78 -10.89 -6.27
C ALA A 134 15.52 -10.15 -5.78
N PHE A 135 14.90 -9.34 -6.65
CA PHE A 135 13.65 -8.66 -6.32
C PHE A 135 12.49 -9.64 -6.13
N GLY A 136 12.44 -10.74 -6.90
CA GLY A 136 11.47 -11.81 -6.69
C GLY A 136 11.62 -12.44 -5.30
N PHE A 137 12.85 -12.81 -4.91
CA PHE A 137 13.14 -13.35 -3.57
C PHE A 137 12.77 -12.36 -2.46
N HIS A 138 13.13 -11.09 -2.63
CA HIS A 138 12.79 -10.03 -1.69
C HIS A 138 11.27 -9.88 -1.53
N ARG A 139 10.55 -9.85 -2.65
CA ARG A 139 9.10 -9.72 -2.69
C ARG A 139 8.38 -10.90 -2.05
N THR A 140 8.92 -12.11 -2.21
CA THR A 140 8.42 -13.29 -1.47
C THR A 140 8.54 -13.08 0.03
N GLY A 141 9.64 -12.50 0.52
CA GLY A 141 9.80 -12.14 1.92
C GLY A 141 8.75 -11.15 2.43
N ASP A 142 8.50 -10.07 1.66
CA ASP A 142 7.44 -9.09 1.97
C ASP A 142 6.07 -9.79 2.10
N ASN A 143 5.71 -10.64 1.12
CA ASN A 143 4.44 -11.37 1.12
C ASN A 143 4.33 -12.35 2.29
N ILE A 144 5.40 -13.05 2.65
CA ILE A 144 5.42 -13.93 3.82
C ILE A 144 5.19 -13.11 5.09
N GLY A 145 5.84 -11.95 5.22
CA GLY A 145 5.60 -11.02 6.32
C GLY A 145 4.14 -10.60 6.42
N ALA A 146 3.53 -10.27 5.28
CA ALA A 146 2.13 -9.86 5.20
C ALA A 146 1.11 -10.96 5.53
N VAL A 147 1.51 -12.23 5.46
CA VAL A 147 0.70 -13.36 5.93
C VAL A 147 0.95 -13.66 7.41
N ILE A 148 2.22 -13.64 7.83
CA ILE A 148 2.62 -13.89 9.22
C ILE A 148 2.01 -12.85 10.16
N GLY A 149 1.98 -11.56 9.78
CA GLY A 149 1.46 -10.47 10.62
C GLY A 149 0.03 -10.71 11.11
N PRO A 150 -0.96 -10.83 10.22
CA PRO A 150 -2.33 -11.18 10.57
C PRO A 150 -2.46 -12.53 11.27
N GLY A 151 -1.62 -13.52 10.91
CA GLY A 151 -1.57 -14.81 11.62
C GLY A 151 -1.18 -14.67 13.09
N ILE A 152 -0.17 -13.84 13.39
CA ILE A 152 0.22 -13.50 14.78
C ILE A 152 -0.93 -12.74 15.47
N ALA A 153 -1.61 -11.84 14.78
CA ALA A 153 -2.78 -11.14 15.35
C ALA A 153 -3.88 -12.12 15.74
N LEU A 154 -4.21 -13.11 14.90
CA LEU A 154 -5.22 -14.13 15.20
C LEU A 154 -4.84 -14.99 16.40
N ILE A 155 -3.59 -15.46 16.45
CA ILE A 155 -3.07 -16.23 17.59
C ILE A 155 -3.17 -15.39 18.87
N GLY A 156 -2.71 -14.13 18.82
CA GLY A 156 -2.79 -13.23 19.96
C GLY A 156 -4.23 -12.98 20.41
N LEU A 157 -5.15 -12.76 19.48
CA LEU A 157 -6.57 -12.56 19.81
C LEU A 157 -7.20 -13.80 20.44
N ALA A 158 -6.79 -15.00 20.03
CA ALA A 158 -7.24 -16.24 20.65
C ALA A 158 -6.62 -16.45 22.05
N MET A 159 -5.37 -16.04 22.26
CA MET A 159 -4.66 -16.21 23.54
C MET A 159 -5.01 -15.15 24.59
N LEU A 160 -5.48 -13.98 24.17
CA LEU A 160 -5.73 -12.82 25.01
C LEU A 160 -7.22 -12.42 25.02
N ASP A 161 -8.11 -13.39 24.82
CA ASP A 161 -9.57 -13.22 24.90
C ASP A 161 -10.12 -12.04 24.07
N GLY A 162 -9.54 -11.82 22.90
CA GLY A 162 -9.92 -10.73 21.99
C GLY A 162 -9.40 -9.34 22.35
N ASP A 163 -8.49 -9.19 23.33
CA ASP A 163 -7.89 -7.89 23.69
C ASP A 163 -7.01 -7.33 22.57
N VAL A 164 -7.62 -6.49 21.74
CA VAL A 164 -7.00 -5.82 20.60
C VAL A 164 -5.77 -4.99 21.01
N ARG A 165 -5.82 -4.31 22.16
CA ARG A 165 -4.72 -3.44 22.59
C ARG A 165 -3.54 -4.26 23.08
N ALA A 166 -3.78 -5.35 23.79
CA ALA A 166 -2.72 -6.26 24.22
C ALA A 166 -2.06 -6.95 23.01
N VAL A 167 -2.85 -7.40 22.03
CA VAL A 167 -2.34 -8.00 20.79
C VAL A 167 -1.57 -6.99 19.94
N ALA A 168 -2.04 -5.74 19.84
CA ALA A 168 -1.34 -4.69 19.10
C ALA A 168 0.10 -4.48 19.59
N LYS A 169 0.37 -4.67 20.89
CA LYS A 169 1.73 -4.61 21.45
C LYS A 169 2.68 -5.65 20.84
N TRP A 170 2.17 -6.78 20.36
CA TRP A 170 2.99 -7.82 19.77
C TRP A 170 3.64 -7.38 18.46
N ALA A 171 3.09 -6.37 17.78
CA ALA A 171 3.72 -5.78 16.59
C ALA A 171 5.08 -5.11 16.87
N LEU A 172 5.36 -4.77 18.13
CA LEU A 172 6.66 -4.22 18.51
C LEU A 172 7.78 -5.26 18.38
N ILE A 173 7.48 -6.55 18.59
CA ILE A 173 8.47 -7.63 18.50
C ILE A 173 9.08 -7.69 17.07
N PRO A 174 8.29 -7.93 16.00
CA PRO A 174 8.84 -7.95 14.65
C PRO A 174 9.35 -6.57 14.19
N ALA A 175 8.80 -5.45 14.69
CA ALA A 175 9.33 -4.13 14.39
C ALA A 175 10.75 -3.92 14.96
N ILE A 176 10.98 -4.29 16.22
CA ILE A 176 12.30 -4.22 16.88
C ILE A 176 13.28 -5.16 16.17
N ILE A 177 12.86 -6.39 15.85
CA ILE A 177 13.69 -7.33 15.09
C ILE A 177 14.13 -6.71 13.76
N SER A 178 13.21 -6.07 13.03
CA SER A 178 13.57 -5.38 11.77
C SER A 178 14.62 -4.30 12.00
N GLY A 179 14.47 -3.47 13.04
CA GLY A 179 15.40 -2.41 13.38
C GLY A 179 16.79 -2.95 13.72
N LEU A 180 16.87 -3.99 14.56
CA LEU A 180 18.14 -4.62 14.94
C LEU A 180 18.84 -5.28 13.75
N LEU A 181 18.09 -5.97 12.89
CA LEU A 181 18.62 -6.60 11.69
C LEU A 181 19.21 -5.57 10.71
N THR A 182 18.73 -4.32 10.70
CA THR A 182 19.29 -3.28 9.83
C THR A 182 20.74 -2.92 10.16
N LEU A 183 21.16 -3.10 11.42
CA LEU A 183 22.54 -2.83 11.85
C LEU A 183 23.54 -3.77 11.18
N LEU A 184 23.10 -4.98 10.84
CA LEU A 184 23.89 -6.02 10.20
C LEU A 184 24.08 -5.81 8.68
N ILE A 185 23.31 -4.89 8.08
CA ILE A 185 23.41 -4.57 6.65
C ILE A 185 24.74 -3.87 6.38
N LYS A 186 25.47 -4.32 5.36
CA LYS A 186 26.69 -3.65 4.90
C LYS A 186 26.37 -2.63 3.82
N GLU A 187 26.99 -1.46 3.91
CA GLU A 187 26.93 -0.48 2.83
C GLU A 187 27.87 -0.95 1.72
N ASN A 188 27.32 -1.22 0.54
CA ASN A 188 28.09 -1.58 -0.66
C ASN A 188 28.06 -0.44 -1.69
N PHE A 189 27.51 0.72 -1.32
CA PHE A 189 27.38 1.86 -2.21
C PHE A 189 28.76 2.38 -2.63
N VAL A 190 29.13 2.10 -3.88
CA VAL A 190 30.24 2.77 -4.55
C VAL A 190 29.71 4.09 -5.10
N ARG A 191 30.19 5.21 -4.55
CA ARG A 191 29.82 6.55 -5.01
C ARG A 191 30.25 6.70 -6.47
N THR A 192 29.32 6.44 -7.40
CA THR A 192 29.59 6.66 -8.82
C THR A 192 29.72 8.16 -9.02
N PRO A 193 30.83 8.69 -9.55
CA PRO A 193 30.96 10.11 -9.81
C PRO A 193 29.79 10.53 -10.69
N LYS A 194 29.01 11.51 -10.23
CA LYS A 194 27.94 12.09 -11.03
C LYS A 194 28.58 12.69 -12.26
N ILE A 195 28.46 12.02 -13.40
CA ILE A 195 28.59 12.69 -14.68
C ILE A 195 27.60 13.85 -14.58
N LYS A 196 28.10 15.09 -14.63
CA LYS A 196 27.28 16.29 -14.68
C LYS A 196 26.53 16.27 -16.01
N VAL A 197 25.48 15.45 -16.10
CA VAL A 197 24.52 15.55 -17.19
C VAL A 197 23.91 16.93 -17.00
N ALA A 198 24.16 17.82 -17.97
CA ALA A 198 23.58 19.15 -17.99
C ALA A 198 22.09 19.01 -17.68
N LYS A 199 21.58 19.82 -16.74
CA LYS A 199 20.14 19.87 -16.42
C LYS A 199 19.42 20.31 -17.69
N LYS A 200 19.04 19.35 -18.53
CA LYS A 200 18.15 19.62 -19.67
C LYS A 200 16.86 20.21 -19.08
N PRO A 201 16.33 21.31 -19.64
CA PRO A 201 15.07 21.88 -19.19
C PRO A 201 14.05 20.75 -19.19
N HIS A 202 13.39 20.53 -18.06
CA HIS A 202 12.45 19.43 -17.93
C HIS A 202 11.27 19.68 -18.88
N PRO A 203 11.09 18.87 -19.94
CA PRO A 203 9.95 19.06 -20.81
C PRO A 203 8.66 18.77 -20.03
N ARG A 204 7.60 19.50 -20.40
CA ARG A 204 6.28 19.34 -19.80
C ARG A 204 5.77 17.93 -20.12
N LEU A 205 5.07 17.30 -19.17
CA LEU A 205 4.43 16.01 -19.43
C LEU A 205 3.45 16.13 -20.62
N PRO A 206 3.44 15.19 -21.57
CA PRO A 206 2.51 15.19 -22.69
C PRO A 206 1.05 15.29 -22.22
N GLN A 207 0.20 15.94 -23.01
CA GLN A 207 -1.20 16.16 -22.64
C GLN A 207 -1.96 14.83 -22.46
N THR A 208 -1.64 13.82 -23.27
CA THR A 208 -2.20 12.47 -23.16
C THR A 208 -1.90 11.83 -21.80
N LEU A 209 -0.68 11.99 -21.30
CA LEU A 209 -0.25 11.46 -20.01
C LEU A 209 -0.90 12.21 -18.86
N LYS A 210 -0.98 13.55 -18.94
CA LYS A 210 -1.69 14.38 -17.94
C LYS A 210 -3.15 13.99 -17.84
N ARG A 211 -3.84 13.79 -18.97
CA ARG A 211 -5.23 13.33 -19.01
C ARG A 211 -5.39 11.95 -18.37
N ALA A 212 -4.50 11.01 -18.67
CA ALA A 212 -4.54 9.68 -18.05
C ALA A 212 -4.37 9.74 -16.54
N ILE A 213 -3.36 10.48 -16.05
CA ILE A 213 -3.15 10.68 -14.60
C ILE A 213 -4.36 11.35 -13.97
N ALA A 214 -4.91 12.41 -14.57
CA ALA A 214 -6.07 13.11 -14.04
C ALA A 214 -7.30 12.19 -13.90
N ILE A 215 -7.58 11.35 -14.91
CA ILE A 215 -8.68 10.37 -14.85
C ILE A 215 -8.46 9.38 -13.70
N LEU A 216 -7.24 8.82 -13.58
CA LEU A 216 -6.93 7.87 -12.51
C LEU A 216 -7.02 8.51 -11.12
N VAL A 217 -6.61 9.77 -10.99
CA VAL A 217 -6.70 10.55 -9.74
C VAL A 217 -8.16 10.80 -9.36
N LEU A 218 -9.02 11.15 -10.32
CA LEU A 218 -10.46 11.32 -10.08
C LEU A 218 -11.12 10.02 -9.63
N ILE A 219 -10.71 8.89 -10.21
CA ILE A 219 -11.17 7.56 -9.77
C ILE A 219 -10.63 7.23 -8.38
N GLN A 220 -9.36 7.51 -8.09
CA GLN A 220 -8.78 7.28 -6.77
C GLN A 220 -9.44 8.11 -5.67
N LEU A 221 -9.97 9.30 -5.98
CA LEU A 221 -10.75 10.09 -5.04
C LEU A 221 -12.03 9.38 -4.59
N THR A 222 -12.54 8.39 -5.34
CA THR A 222 -13.72 7.61 -4.96
C THR A 222 -13.37 6.39 -4.11
N ASN A 223 -12.11 5.94 -4.12
CA ASN A 223 -11.64 4.78 -3.39
C ASN A 223 -11.26 5.17 -1.95
N ILE A 224 -12.19 4.99 -1.02
CA ILE A 224 -11.99 5.29 0.41
C ILE A 224 -10.98 4.29 1.02
N PRO A 225 -10.30 4.64 2.12
CA PRO A 225 -9.29 3.77 2.73
C PRO A 225 -9.83 2.39 3.15
N ASP A 226 -9.08 1.32 2.86
CA ASP A 226 -9.47 -0.06 3.15
C ASP A 226 -9.76 -0.31 4.64
N VAL A 227 -9.18 0.49 5.54
CA VAL A 227 -9.46 0.43 6.98
C VAL A 227 -10.95 0.67 7.29
N LEU A 228 -11.66 1.45 6.45
CA LEU A 228 -13.10 1.66 6.58
C LEU A 228 -13.90 0.43 6.13
N LEU A 229 -13.39 -0.36 5.19
CA LEU A 229 -14.01 -1.64 4.82
C LEU A 229 -13.92 -2.64 5.97
N LEU A 230 -12.79 -2.65 6.67
CA LEU A 230 -12.61 -3.47 7.87
C LEU A 230 -13.50 -2.97 9.02
N LEU A 231 -13.66 -1.65 9.17
CA LEU A 231 -14.65 -1.08 10.08
C LEU A 231 -16.08 -1.54 9.72
N ARG A 232 -16.43 -1.57 8.43
CA ARG A 232 -17.75 -2.06 8.00
C ARG A 232 -18.02 -3.49 8.42
N LEU A 233 -17.02 -4.38 8.34
CA LEU A 233 -17.19 -5.75 8.84
C LEU A 233 -17.52 -5.78 10.33
N HIS A 234 -16.82 -4.96 11.11
CA HIS A 234 -17.09 -4.83 12.54
C HIS A 234 -18.51 -4.27 12.79
N ASP A 235 -18.92 -3.25 12.03
CA ASP A 235 -20.26 -2.65 12.12
C ASP A 235 -21.41 -3.64 11.81
N ILE A 236 -21.18 -4.65 10.96
CA ILE A 236 -22.17 -5.72 10.68
C ILE A 236 -22.03 -6.94 11.60
N GLY A 237 -21.27 -6.82 12.69
CA GLY A 237 -21.19 -7.84 13.73
C GLY A 237 -20.18 -8.96 13.47
N PHE A 238 -19.16 -8.75 12.64
CA PHE A 238 -18.01 -9.66 12.65
C PHE A 238 -17.28 -9.56 13.99
N SER A 239 -16.83 -10.69 14.52
CA SER A 239 -15.86 -10.68 15.61
C SER A 239 -14.53 -10.06 15.15
N THR A 240 -13.72 -9.57 16.08
CA THR A 240 -12.37 -9.06 15.77
C THR A 240 -11.55 -10.08 14.98
N GLN A 241 -11.62 -11.36 15.34
CA GLN A 241 -10.97 -12.45 14.61
C GLN A 241 -11.53 -12.57 13.18
N GLY A 242 -12.85 -12.45 13.02
CA GLY A 242 -13.51 -12.44 11.71
C GLY A 242 -13.04 -11.30 10.82
N VAL A 243 -12.85 -10.09 11.37
CA VAL A 243 -12.30 -8.95 10.62
C VAL A 243 -10.87 -9.22 10.14
N VAL A 244 -10.02 -9.76 11.02
CA VAL A 244 -8.62 -10.11 10.67
C VAL A 244 -8.58 -11.24 9.62
N LEU A 245 -9.40 -12.29 9.77
CA LEU A 245 -9.52 -13.36 8.77
C LEU A 245 -10.00 -12.83 7.41
N SER A 246 -10.95 -11.89 7.42
CA SER A 246 -11.45 -11.27 6.20
C SER A 246 -10.39 -10.41 5.51
N TYR A 247 -9.55 -9.72 6.29
CA TYR A 247 -8.39 -9.01 5.77
C TYR A 247 -7.36 -9.96 5.13
N MET A 248 -7.12 -11.12 5.74
CA MET A 248 -6.28 -12.16 5.16
C MET A 248 -6.85 -12.70 3.85
N LEU A 249 -8.17 -12.92 3.77
CA LEU A 249 -8.84 -13.33 2.54
C LEU A 249 -8.64 -12.29 1.43
N PHE A 250 -8.94 -11.02 1.71
CA PHE A 250 -8.72 -9.90 0.79
C PHE A 250 -7.27 -9.85 0.27
N SER A 251 -6.31 -9.95 1.18
CA SER A 251 -4.89 -9.89 0.87
C SER A 251 -4.43 -11.11 0.07
N GLY A 252 -4.93 -12.30 0.43
CA GLY A 252 -4.64 -13.55 -0.27
C GLY A 252 -5.13 -13.54 -1.71
N VAL A 253 -6.36 -13.09 -1.94
CA VAL A 253 -6.89 -12.93 -3.32
C VAL A 253 -6.04 -11.94 -4.10
N THR A 254 -5.68 -10.80 -3.50
CA THR A 254 -4.83 -9.79 -4.14
C THR A 254 -3.50 -10.38 -4.59
N VAL A 255 -2.81 -11.11 -3.71
CA VAL A 255 -1.51 -11.71 -4.02
C VAL A 255 -1.62 -12.77 -5.10
N LEU A 256 -2.63 -13.65 -5.03
CA LEU A 256 -2.84 -14.72 -6.01
C LEU A 256 -3.22 -14.17 -7.39
N ALA A 257 -4.04 -13.12 -7.43
CA ALA A 257 -4.52 -12.53 -8.68
C ALA A 257 -3.55 -11.54 -9.31
N ALA A 258 -2.59 -10.97 -8.57
CA ALA A 258 -1.69 -9.93 -9.09
C ALA A 258 -0.82 -10.41 -10.27
N PHE A 259 -0.26 -11.63 -10.20
CA PHE A 259 0.56 -12.17 -11.30
C PHE A 259 -0.26 -12.49 -12.56
N PRO A 260 -1.38 -13.27 -12.47
CA PRO A 260 -2.28 -13.45 -13.60
C PRO A 260 -2.81 -12.11 -14.16
N GLY A 261 -3.15 -11.16 -13.30
CA GLY A 261 -3.62 -9.83 -13.67
C GLY A 261 -2.60 -9.05 -14.50
N GLY A 262 -1.33 -9.07 -14.09
CA GLY A 262 -0.23 -8.49 -14.87
C GLY A 262 -0.06 -9.17 -16.23
N TYR A 263 -0.06 -10.51 -16.26
CA TYR A 263 0.05 -11.27 -17.50
C TYR A 263 -1.09 -10.99 -18.48
N ILE A 264 -2.33 -10.86 -17.97
CA ILE A 264 -3.49 -10.49 -18.78
C ILE A 264 -3.35 -9.05 -19.30
N ALA A 265 -2.81 -8.13 -18.51
CA ALA A 265 -2.56 -6.74 -18.92
C ALA A 265 -1.44 -6.58 -19.96
N ASP A 266 -0.54 -7.55 -20.07
CA ASP A 266 0.46 -7.58 -21.15
C ASP A 266 -0.16 -8.06 -22.48
N LYS A 267 -1.22 -8.89 -22.41
CA LYS A 267 -1.94 -9.40 -23.59
C LYS A 267 -3.10 -8.52 -24.05
N LEU A 268 -3.84 -7.96 -23.09
CA LEU A 268 -4.95 -7.04 -23.31
C LEU A 268 -4.48 -5.60 -23.11
N SER A 269 -5.32 -4.62 -23.44
CA SER A 269 -4.99 -3.24 -23.11
C SER A 269 -4.97 -3.04 -21.59
N PRO A 270 -3.93 -2.40 -21.01
CA PRO A 270 -3.89 -2.06 -19.58
C PRO A 270 -5.11 -1.27 -19.10
N ARG A 271 -5.75 -0.50 -20.00
CA ARG A 271 -6.99 0.23 -19.71
C ARG A 271 -8.18 -0.68 -19.43
N ILE A 272 -8.33 -1.74 -20.22
CA ILE A 272 -9.44 -2.69 -20.05
C ILE A 272 -9.23 -3.47 -18.74
N VAL A 273 -8.01 -3.94 -18.49
CA VAL A 273 -7.72 -4.68 -17.25
C VAL A 273 -7.95 -3.80 -16.03
N TYR A 274 -7.53 -2.54 -16.07
CA TYR A 274 -7.83 -1.56 -15.02
C TYR A 274 -9.34 -1.36 -14.86
N ALA A 275 -10.11 -1.25 -15.96
CA ALA A 275 -11.57 -1.11 -15.91
C ALA A 275 -12.28 -2.34 -15.31
N VAL A 276 -11.78 -3.56 -15.58
CA VAL A 276 -12.27 -4.79 -14.93
C VAL A 276 -12.00 -4.77 -13.42
N GLY A 277 -10.81 -4.31 -13.01
CA GLY A 277 -10.51 -4.09 -11.60
C GLY A 277 -11.47 -3.09 -10.94
N LEU A 278 -11.80 -1.99 -11.63
CA LEU A 278 -12.78 -1.01 -11.16
C LEU A 278 -14.21 -1.56 -11.09
N LEU A 279 -14.57 -2.48 -11.99
CA LEU A 279 -15.85 -3.17 -11.92
C LEU A 279 -15.92 -4.08 -10.68
N ALA A 280 -14.85 -4.82 -10.39
CA ALA A 280 -14.76 -5.62 -9.16
C ALA A 280 -14.87 -4.74 -7.91
N PHE A 281 -14.18 -3.59 -7.90
CA PHE A 281 -14.32 -2.56 -6.86
C PHE A 281 -15.79 -2.09 -6.72
N ALA A 282 -16.42 -1.67 -7.81
CA ALA A 282 -17.81 -1.18 -7.80
C ALA A 282 -18.79 -2.20 -7.21
N ILE A 283 -18.71 -3.45 -7.69
CA ILE A 283 -19.61 -4.52 -7.23
C ILE A 283 -19.35 -4.83 -5.75
N ALA A 284 -18.09 -4.97 -5.35
CA ALA A 284 -17.73 -5.28 -3.97
C ALA A 284 -18.24 -4.21 -2.98
N TYR A 285 -18.04 -2.93 -3.30
CA TYR A 285 -18.48 -1.84 -2.45
C TYR A 285 -20.00 -1.69 -2.40
N ALA A 286 -20.68 -1.90 -3.53
CA ALA A 286 -22.15 -1.91 -3.55
C ALA A 286 -22.71 -3.05 -2.68
N MET A 287 -22.14 -4.25 -2.81
CA MET A 287 -22.50 -5.40 -1.96
C MET A 287 -22.26 -5.09 -0.48
N LEU A 288 -21.09 -4.56 -0.13
CA LEU A 288 -20.71 -4.31 1.27
C LEU A 288 -21.51 -3.15 1.90
N GLY A 289 -21.88 -2.15 1.10
CA GLY A 289 -22.71 -1.02 1.53
C GLY A 289 -24.18 -1.40 1.78
N ALA A 290 -24.70 -2.41 1.07
CA ALA A 290 -26.09 -2.84 1.16
C ALA A 290 -26.33 -4.07 2.06
N THR A 291 -25.31 -4.90 2.30
CA THR A 291 -25.46 -6.16 3.03
C THR A 291 -25.32 -6.02 4.54
N GLN A 292 -26.05 -6.87 5.27
CA GLN A 292 -25.81 -7.20 6.69
C GLN A 292 -25.36 -8.66 6.85
N ASN A 293 -25.38 -9.45 5.77
CA ASN A 293 -25.06 -10.87 5.79
C ASN A 293 -23.54 -11.09 5.69
N HIS A 294 -22.98 -11.86 6.63
CA HIS A 294 -21.55 -12.12 6.73
C HIS A 294 -20.98 -12.83 5.50
N THR A 295 -21.71 -13.80 4.93
CA THR A 295 -21.27 -14.52 3.72
C THR A 295 -21.17 -13.59 2.53
N ILE A 296 -22.15 -12.70 2.34
CA ILE A 296 -22.13 -11.71 1.25
C ILE A 296 -20.96 -10.74 1.43
N ALA A 297 -20.65 -10.33 2.67
CA ALA A 297 -19.52 -9.47 2.98
C ALA A 297 -18.16 -10.15 2.67
N LEU A 298 -18.02 -11.45 2.94
CA LEU A 298 -16.83 -12.23 2.59
C LEU A 298 -16.64 -12.34 1.07
N ILE A 299 -17.73 -12.60 0.33
CA ILE A 299 -17.70 -12.63 -1.15
C ILE A 299 -17.31 -11.25 -1.68
N ALA A 300 -17.88 -10.17 -1.12
CA ALA A 300 -17.54 -8.80 -1.49
C ALA A 300 -16.06 -8.51 -1.27
N LEU A 301 -15.46 -8.95 -0.16
CA LEU A 301 -14.02 -8.75 0.08
C LEU A 301 -13.11 -9.61 -0.78
N ALA A 302 -13.50 -10.85 -1.07
CA ALA A 302 -12.78 -11.67 -2.03
C ALA A 302 -12.78 -10.98 -3.42
N LEU A 303 -13.94 -10.48 -3.86
CA LEU A 303 -14.06 -9.73 -5.10
C LEU A 303 -13.24 -8.43 -5.06
N TYR A 304 -13.27 -7.71 -3.94
CA TYR A 304 -12.48 -6.49 -3.75
C TYR A 304 -10.99 -6.77 -3.86
N GLY A 305 -10.48 -7.93 -3.44
CA GLY A 305 -9.07 -8.31 -3.63
C GLY A 305 -8.62 -8.32 -5.10
N LEU A 306 -9.54 -8.50 -6.05
CA LEU A 306 -9.22 -8.39 -7.49
C LEU A 306 -8.92 -6.95 -7.91
N PHE A 307 -9.49 -5.95 -7.24
CA PHE A 307 -9.28 -4.54 -7.58
C PHE A 307 -7.80 -4.13 -7.49
N PRO A 308 -7.09 -4.21 -6.35
CA PRO A 308 -5.68 -3.83 -6.29
C PRO A 308 -4.81 -4.74 -7.17
N ALA A 309 -5.15 -6.03 -7.30
CA ALA A 309 -4.45 -6.96 -8.19
C ALA A 309 -4.46 -6.52 -9.66
N LEU A 310 -5.58 -5.96 -10.13
CA LEU A 310 -5.78 -5.55 -11.53
C LEU A 310 -5.50 -4.06 -11.78
N THR A 311 -5.21 -3.27 -10.74
CA THR A 311 -5.04 -1.81 -10.89
C THR A 311 -3.67 -1.30 -10.44
N ASP A 312 -3.07 -1.83 -9.37
CA ASP A 312 -1.82 -1.26 -8.83
C ASP A 312 -0.63 -1.45 -9.77
N GLY A 313 -0.40 -2.70 -10.19
CA GLY A 313 0.66 -3.04 -11.13
C GLY A 313 0.35 -2.52 -12.54
N VAL A 314 -0.89 -2.73 -12.97
CA VAL A 314 -1.38 -2.37 -14.31
C VAL A 314 -1.36 -0.86 -14.52
N GLY A 315 -1.78 -0.06 -13.54
CA GLY A 315 -1.75 1.40 -13.62
C GLY A 315 -0.32 1.94 -13.72
N LYS A 316 0.62 1.39 -12.94
CA LYS A 316 2.04 1.75 -13.05
C LYS A 316 2.61 1.38 -14.42
N ALA A 317 2.34 0.17 -14.92
CA ALA A 317 2.76 -0.26 -16.25
C ALA A 317 2.16 0.63 -17.36
N TRP A 318 0.88 0.97 -17.25
CA TRP A 318 0.18 1.84 -18.21
C TRP A 318 0.83 3.23 -18.28
N ILE A 319 1.10 3.86 -17.14
CA ILE A 319 1.77 5.16 -17.09
C ILE A 319 3.20 5.09 -17.62
N ALA A 320 3.93 3.99 -17.35
CA ALA A 320 5.27 3.77 -17.89
C ALA A 320 5.25 3.61 -19.42
N GLY A 321 4.27 2.89 -19.97
CA GLY A 321 4.11 2.69 -21.41
C GLY A 321 3.71 3.96 -22.17
N LEU A 322 2.99 4.89 -21.54
CA LEU A 322 2.68 6.20 -22.11
C LEU A 322 3.83 7.22 -22.02
N SER A 323 4.94 6.85 -21.39
CA SER A 323 6.06 7.77 -21.10
C SER A 323 7.29 7.43 -21.93
N GLU A 324 7.95 8.47 -22.46
CA GLU A 324 9.26 8.35 -23.10
C GLU A 324 10.34 7.89 -22.12
N ASP A 325 11.34 7.14 -22.61
CA ASP A 325 12.42 6.53 -21.80
C ASP A 325 13.14 7.54 -20.88
N ASN A 326 13.36 8.74 -21.39
CA ASN A 326 14.03 9.86 -20.71
C ASN A 326 13.19 10.51 -19.59
N HIS A 327 11.89 10.23 -19.49
CA HIS A 327 10.96 10.89 -18.56
C HIS A 327 10.07 9.94 -17.75
N ARG A 328 10.18 8.61 -17.95
CA ARG A 328 9.44 7.58 -17.18
C ARG A 328 9.48 7.79 -15.67
N GLY A 329 10.66 8.06 -15.10
CA GLY A 329 10.78 8.28 -13.65
C GLY A 329 9.99 9.48 -13.14
N ARG A 330 9.93 10.57 -13.92
CA ARG A 330 9.12 11.76 -13.58
C ARG A 330 7.63 11.47 -13.70
N ALA A 331 7.21 10.79 -14.76
CA ALA A 331 5.82 10.41 -14.97
C ALA A 331 5.29 9.54 -13.81
N GLN A 332 6.07 8.52 -13.42
CA GLN A 332 5.76 7.68 -12.25
C GLN A 332 5.70 8.47 -10.95
N GLY A 333 6.62 9.42 -10.77
CA GLY A 333 6.64 10.29 -9.59
C GLY A 333 5.40 11.17 -9.49
N VAL A 334 4.99 11.82 -10.59
CA VAL A 334 3.77 12.65 -10.63
C VAL A 334 2.52 11.80 -10.43
N TYR A 335 2.43 10.65 -11.11
CA TYR A 335 1.32 9.72 -10.94
C TYR A 335 1.16 9.29 -9.47
N GLN A 336 2.20 8.72 -8.86
CA GLN A 336 2.13 8.24 -7.48
C GLN A 336 1.86 9.37 -6.48
N ALA A 337 2.46 10.54 -6.66
CA ALA A 337 2.18 11.68 -5.78
C ALA A 337 0.71 12.10 -5.86
N SER A 338 0.17 12.27 -7.06
CA SER A 338 -1.23 12.66 -7.24
C SER A 338 -2.20 11.59 -6.71
N MET A 339 -1.89 10.30 -6.88
CA MET A 339 -2.68 9.20 -6.32
C MET A 339 -2.70 9.26 -4.79
N ASN A 340 -1.54 9.46 -4.14
CA ASN A 340 -1.48 9.55 -2.67
C ASN A 340 -2.24 10.78 -2.13
N PHE A 341 -2.23 11.91 -2.84
CA PHE A 341 -3.07 13.06 -2.47
C PHE A 341 -4.57 12.78 -2.68
N ALA A 342 -4.94 12.02 -3.71
CA ALA A 342 -6.31 11.57 -3.88
C ALA A 342 -6.76 10.64 -2.76
N VAL A 343 -5.89 9.74 -2.26
CA VAL A 343 -6.19 8.90 -1.08
C VAL A 343 -6.49 9.77 0.16
N LEU A 344 -5.76 10.87 0.37
CA LEU A 344 -6.07 11.82 1.44
C LEU A 344 -7.47 12.45 1.26
N GLY A 345 -7.77 12.94 0.06
CA GLY A 345 -9.11 13.46 -0.25
C GLY A 345 -10.20 12.41 0.00
N ALA A 346 -9.97 11.17 -0.45
CA ALA A 346 -10.87 10.05 -0.28
C ALA A 346 -11.12 9.69 1.19
N GLY A 347 -10.05 9.68 2.00
CA GLY A 347 -10.12 9.45 3.43
C GLY A 347 -10.93 10.52 4.16
N ILE A 348 -10.75 11.80 3.82
CA ILE A 348 -11.47 12.90 4.46
C ILE A 348 -12.98 12.79 4.21
N TRP A 349 -13.41 12.74 2.95
CA TRP A 349 -14.86 12.73 2.66
C TRP A 349 -15.49 11.39 3.06
N GLY A 350 -14.78 10.27 2.86
CA GLY A 350 -15.25 8.94 3.23
C GLY A 350 -15.49 8.82 4.72
N GLY A 351 -14.51 9.20 5.53
CA GLY A 351 -14.62 9.18 7.00
C GLY A 351 -15.62 10.20 7.55
N ALA A 352 -15.73 11.38 6.93
CA ALA A 352 -16.71 12.41 7.33
C ALA A 352 -18.15 11.94 7.12
N LEU A 353 -18.45 11.32 5.97
CA LEU A 353 -19.77 10.77 5.69
C LEU A 353 -20.05 9.53 6.54
N TRP A 354 -19.06 8.68 6.80
CA TRP A 354 -19.20 7.51 7.69
C TRP A 354 -19.63 7.90 9.10
N SER A 355 -19.15 9.05 9.58
CA SER A 355 -19.49 9.55 10.92
C SER A 355 -20.94 10.03 11.07
N LYS A 356 -21.73 10.06 9.98
CA LYS A 356 -23.12 10.57 9.98
C LYS A 356 -24.21 9.50 10.18
N GLY A 357 -23.89 8.20 10.20
CA GLY A 357 -24.83 7.16 10.67
C GLY A 357 -25.31 6.11 9.65
N ASP A 358 -26.48 5.52 9.95
CA ASP A 358 -26.88 4.09 9.83
C ASP A 358 -26.85 3.39 8.45
N ILE A 359 -26.58 4.11 7.37
CA ILE A 359 -26.45 3.53 6.03
C ILE A 359 -25.08 3.92 5.48
N GLN A 360 -24.35 2.94 4.98
CA GLN A 360 -22.96 3.08 4.57
C GLN A 360 -22.86 3.69 3.16
N TRP A 361 -23.49 4.85 2.99
CA TRP A 361 -23.47 5.70 1.80
C TRP A 361 -22.07 5.97 1.25
N PRO A 362 -20.98 6.11 2.06
CA PRO A 362 -19.64 6.25 1.50
C PRO A 362 -19.27 5.09 0.57
N LEU A 363 -19.66 3.86 0.91
CA LEU A 363 -19.40 2.68 0.08
C LEU A 363 -20.19 2.73 -1.23
N ILE A 364 -21.47 3.13 -1.19
CA ILE A 364 -22.30 3.25 -2.39
C ILE A 364 -21.78 4.37 -3.31
N ILE A 365 -21.41 5.53 -2.76
CA ILE A 365 -20.84 6.64 -3.53
C ILE A 365 -19.53 6.20 -4.21
N ALA A 366 -18.66 5.52 -3.46
CA ALA A 366 -17.42 4.94 -3.97
C ALA A 366 -17.69 3.92 -5.09
N ALA A 367 -18.70 3.05 -4.94
CA ALA A 367 -19.11 2.07 -5.94
C ALA A 367 -19.57 2.72 -7.25
N VAL A 368 -20.41 3.75 -7.16
CA VAL A 368 -20.89 4.52 -8.33
C VAL A 368 -19.71 5.22 -9.02
N GLY A 369 -18.83 5.84 -8.25
CA GLY A 369 -17.61 6.46 -8.77
C GLY A 369 -16.70 5.48 -9.53
N ALA A 370 -16.50 4.30 -8.95
CA ALA A 370 -15.74 3.21 -9.57
C ALA A 370 -16.39 2.72 -10.88
N LEU A 371 -17.71 2.55 -10.89
CA LEU A 371 -18.47 2.13 -12.05
C LEU A 371 -18.37 3.15 -13.18
N ILE A 372 -18.53 4.43 -12.88
CA ILE A 372 -18.32 5.52 -13.84
C ILE A 372 -16.89 5.48 -14.39
N GLY A 373 -15.89 5.30 -13.51
CA GLY A 373 -14.49 5.13 -13.90
C GLY A 373 -14.27 3.96 -14.87
N ALA A 374 -14.86 2.80 -14.58
CA ALA A 374 -14.79 1.62 -15.42
C ALA A 374 -15.38 1.88 -16.82
N ILE A 375 -16.57 2.50 -16.88
CA ILE A 375 -17.25 2.85 -18.14
C ILE A 375 -16.42 3.85 -18.95
N VAL A 376 -15.90 4.91 -18.31
CA VAL A 376 -15.07 5.93 -18.97
C VAL A 376 -13.82 5.32 -19.58
N LEU A 377 -13.14 4.40 -18.87
CA LEU A 377 -11.96 3.72 -19.39
C LEU A 377 -12.30 2.75 -20.53
N ALA A 378 -13.41 2.01 -20.43
CA ALA A 378 -13.86 1.08 -21.46
C ALA A 378 -14.25 1.81 -22.76
N ILE A 379 -15.09 2.86 -22.68
CA ILE A 379 -15.49 3.66 -23.85
C ILE A 379 -14.27 4.37 -24.45
N GLY A 380 -13.38 4.90 -23.61
CA GLY A 380 -12.15 5.55 -24.05
C GLY A 380 -11.16 4.61 -24.75
N HIS A 381 -11.26 3.30 -24.51
CA HIS A 381 -10.52 2.29 -25.25
C HIS A 381 -11.19 2.01 -26.62
N LEU A 382 -12.50 1.76 -26.65
CA LEU A 382 -13.25 1.48 -27.87
C LEU A 382 -13.12 2.60 -28.92
N ARG A 383 -13.22 3.87 -28.50
CA ARG A 383 -13.08 5.02 -29.40
C ARG A 383 -11.68 5.14 -30.02
N ARG A 384 -10.65 4.61 -29.37
CA ARG A 384 -9.27 4.60 -29.91
C ARG A 384 -8.97 3.39 -30.79
N ALA A 385 -9.68 2.30 -30.61
CA ALA A 385 -9.57 1.14 -31.50
C ALA A 385 -10.21 1.42 -32.87
N GLN A 386 -11.13 2.39 -32.94
CA GLN A 386 -11.84 2.81 -34.15
C GLN A 386 -11.18 3.99 -34.89
N SER A 387 -10.16 4.63 -34.28
CA SER A 387 -9.41 5.78 -34.83
C SER A 387 -8.00 5.36 -35.19
#